data_AF-A0A931EJ98-F1
#
_entry.id   AF-A0A931EJ98-F1
#
_cell.length_a   1.000
_cell.length_b   1.000
_cell.length_c   1.000
_cell.angle_alpha   90.00
_cell.angle_beta   90.00
_cell.angle_gamma   90.00
#
_symmetry.space_group_name_H-M   'P 1'
#
loop_
_entity.id
_entity.type
_entity.pdbx_description
1 polymer ?
#
loop_
_entity_poly.entity_id
_entity_poly.type
_entity_poly.pdbx_seq_one_letter_code
_entity_poly.pdbx_strand_id
1 'polypeptide(L)'
;MVEIFDGHQVSFVAVTQQFNTTTSMGRLTLNVLLSFAQFEREVTGERIRDKIAASKRKGMWMGGMVPLGYEVRDRQLVVVESEAVTVRHIFERYCELSSVRLLKEELDRDGLRSKLRIASNGSRSGGKSFARGALYTLLRNPIYVGDVRHKDAHYPGLHQPIVERSVWDKTQELLCAHTVRFDGKPTGLMPSPLIGKLFDDQGERLTPSHAVKGNRRYRYYVSQFNEGRQ
;
A
#
# COMPACT_ATOMS: atom_id res chain seq x y z
N MET A 1 -15.50 -18.15 19.25
CA MET A 1 -15.15 -19.45 19.90
C MET A 1 -16.35 -20.01 20.65
N VAL A 2 -16.95 -19.29 21.60
CA VAL A 2 -18.15 -19.73 22.33
C VAL A 2 -19.34 -20.00 21.39
N GLU A 3 -19.61 -19.10 20.44
CA GLU A 3 -20.64 -19.29 19.41
C GLU A 3 -20.41 -20.52 18.52
N ILE A 4 -19.13 -20.86 18.27
CA ILE A 4 -18.77 -22.05 17.48
C ILE A 4 -19.07 -23.32 18.28
N PHE A 5 -18.76 -23.33 19.57
CA PHE A 5 -19.06 -24.47 20.45
C PHE A 5 -20.57 -24.66 20.65
N ASP A 6 -21.31 -23.56 20.82
CA ASP A 6 -22.77 -23.62 20.90
C ASP A 6 -23.40 -24.13 19.59
N GLY A 7 -22.93 -23.67 18.43
CA GLY A 7 -23.37 -24.15 17.12
C GLY A 7 -23.10 -25.65 16.87
N HIS A 8 -22.10 -26.22 17.57
CA HIS A 8 -21.74 -27.63 17.50
C HIS A 8 -22.20 -28.45 18.73
N GLN A 9 -22.99 -27.89 19.63
CA GLN A 9 -23.45 -28.53 20.87
C GLN A 9 -22.30 -29.08 21.76
N VAL A 10 -21.16 -28.40 21.79
CA VAL A 10 -19.99 -28.79 22.58
C VAL A 10 -19.95 -27.97 23.88
N SER A 11 -19.81 -28.66 25.03
CA SER A 11 -19.60 -28.02 26.32
C SER A 11 -18.11 -27.93 26.67
N PHE A 12 -17.68 -26.76 27.14
CA PHE A 12 -16.33 -26.54 27.67
C PHE A 12 -16.36 -26.57 29.20
N VAL A 13 -15.53 -27.44 29.78
CA VAL A 13 -15.35 -27.56 31.23
C VAL A 13 -13.86 -27.50 31.56
N ALA A 14 -13.46 -26.50 32.34
CA ALA A 14 -12.11 -26.46 32.91
C ALA A 14 -12.12 -27.20 34.26
N VAL A 15 -11.20 -28.15 34.44
CA VAL A 15 -11.16 -29.01 35.64
C VAL A 15 -10.66 -28.26 36.88
N THR A 16 -9.82 -27.24 36.71
CA THR A 16 -9.17 -26.51 37.80
C THR A 16 -9.77 -25.13 38.06
N GLN A 17 -10.78 -24.72 37.29
CA GLN A 17 -11.36 -23.38 37.32
C GLN A 17 -12.89 -23.51 37.29
N GLN A 18 -13.63 -22.53 37.83
CA GLN A 18 -15.11 -22.53 37.79
C GLN A 18 -15.65 -22.16 36.38
N PHE A 19 -15.10 -22.75 35.32
CA PHE A 19 -15.58 -22.58 33.95
C PHE A 19 -16.36 -23.81 33.52
N ASN A 20 -17.68 -23.71 33.61
CA ASN A 20 -18.60 -24.71 33.10
C ASN A 20 -19.63 -24.02 32.20
N THR A 21 -19.52 -24.19 30.88
CA THR A 21 -20.48 -23.59 29.92
C THR A 21 -21.83 -24.31 29.91
N THR A 22 -22.03 -25.33 30.74
CA THR A 22 -23.32 -26.01 30.92
C THR A 22 -24.23 -25.24 31.89
N THR A 23 -23.68 -24.33 32.72
CA THR A 23 -24.47 -23.51 33.65
C THR A 23 -24.55 -22.05 33.18
N SER A 24 -25.67 -21.37 33.43
CA SER A 24 -25.86 -19.97 33.03
C SER A 24 -24.82 -19.04 33.66
N MET A 25 -24.45 -19.28 34.93
CA MET A 25 -23.42 -18.50 35.62
C MET A 25 -22.02 -18.74 35.05
N GLY A 26 -21.70 -19.97 34.65
CA GLY A 26 -20.42 -20.30 34.02
C GLY A 26 -20.31 -19.72 32.59
N ARG A 27 -21.42 -19.73 31.82
CA ARG A 27 -21.50 -19.01 30.52
C ARG A 27 -21.31 -17.51 30.70
N LEU A 28 -21.97 -16.89 31.67
CA LEU A 28 -21.84 -15.46 31.97
C LEU A 28 -20.39 -15.11 32.33
N THR A 29 -19.77 -15.85 33.25
CA THR A 29 -18.40 -15.60 33.70
C THR A 29 -17.39 -15.77 32.55
N LEU A 30 -17.58 -16.78 31.70
CA LEU A 30 -16.74 -16.99 30.51
C LEU A 30 -16.85 -15.82 29.52
N ASN A 31 -18.07 -15.36 29.24
CA ASN A 31 -18.30 -14.22 28.34
C ASN A 31 -17.66 -12.94 28.89
N VAL A 32 -17.76 -12.69 30.20
CA VAL A 32 -17.10 -11.56 30.84
C VAL A 32 -15.58 -11.62 30.67
N LEU A 33 -14.95 -12.77 30.91
CA LEU A 33 -13.50 -12.94 30.72
C LEU A 33 -13.07 -12.82 29.27
N LEU A 34 -13.88 -13.33 28.34
CA LEU A 34 -13.61 -13.17 26.91
C LEU A 34 -13.66 -11.69 26.51
N SER A 35 -14.66 -10.95 27.00
CA SER A 35 -14.75 -9.50 26.80
C SER A 35 -13.53 -8.78 27.37
N PHE A 36 -13.03 -9.17 28.55
CA PHE A 36 -11.78 -8.62 29.08
C PHE A 36 -10.56 -8.95 28.23
N ALA A 37 -10.41 -10.20 27.79
CA ALA A 37 -9.29 -10.60 26.93
C ALA A 37 -9.33 -9.87 25.58
N GLN A 38 -10.52 -9.63 25.04
CA GLN A 38 -10.72 -8.83 23.85
C GLN A 38 -10.36 -7.36 24.10
N PHE A 39 -10.88 -6.77 25.18
CA PHE A 39 -10.57 -5.41 25.59
C PHE A 39 -9.07 -5.18 25.77
N GLU A 40 -8.37 -6.08 26.47
CA GLU A 40 -6.91 -5.99 26.64
C GLU A 40 -6.15 -6.06 25.32
N ARG A 41 -6.59 -6.92 24.38
CA ARG A 41 -6.00 -7.00 23.04
C ARG A 41 -6.20 -5.69 22.27
N GLU A 42 -7.37 -5.10 22.35
CA GLU A 42 -7.68 -3.83 21.69
C GLU A 42 -6.84 -2.68 22.26
N VAL A 43 -6.81 -2.53 23.59
CA VAL A 43 -5.99 -1.52 24.29
C VAL A 43 -4.50 -1.71 24.02
N THR A 44 -4.02 -2.95 23.99
CA THR A 44 -2.62 -3.24 23.65
C THR A 44 -2.32 -2.86 22.20
N GLY A 45 -3.23 -3.18 21.27
CA GLY A 45 -3.13 -2.79 19.87
C GLY A 45 -3.06 -1.27 19.68
N GLU A 46 -3.89 -0.52 20.40
CA GLU A 46 -3.85 0.95 20.42
C GLU A 46 -2.50 1.48 20.90
N ARG A 47 -2.02 1.02 22.06
CA ARG A 47 -0.72 1.42 22.61
C ARG A 47 0.44 1.11 21.67
N ILE A 48 0.41 -0.02 20.99
CA ILE A 48 1.43 -0.37 19.98
C ILE A 48 1.39 0.62 18.82
N ARG A 49 0.21 0.95 18.30
CA ARG A 49 0.06 1.95 17.22
C ARG A 49 0.58 3.32 17.65
N ASP A 50 0.31 3.75 18.87
CA ASP A 50 0.79 5.03 19.40
C ASP A 50 2.31 5.05 19.53
N LYS A 51 2.92 3.98 20.04
CA LYS A 51 4.38 3.84 20.09
C LYS A 51 5.01 3.85 18.70
N ILE A 52 4.36 3.22 17.70
CA ILE A 52 4.82 3.26 16.30
C ILE A 52 4.74 4.69 15.76
N ALA A 53 3.62 5.38 15.96
CA ALA A 53 3.45 6.77 15.55
C ALA A 53 4.52 7.66 16.19
N ALA A 54 4.73 7.56 17.50
CA ALA A 54 5.75 8.32 18.22
C ALA A 54 7.17 8.02 17.73
N SER A 55 7.49 6.75 17.43
CA SER A 55 8.82 6.37 16.92
C SER A 55 9.05 6.87 15.49
N LYS A 56 8.02 6.83 14.62
CA LYS A 56 8.10 7.39 13.27
C LYS A 56 8.25 8.91 13.28
N ARG A 57 7.61 9.61 14.23
CA ARG A 57 7.83 11.05 14.45
C ARG A 57 9.26 11.39 14.82
N LYS A 58 9.96 10.46 15.51
CA LYS A 58 11.39 10.55 15.81
C LYS A 58 12.29 10.12 14.64
N GLY A 59 11.73 9.87 13.46
CA GLY A 59 12.48 9.48 12.26
C GLY A 59 12.99 8.04 12.25
N MET A 60 12.56 7.19 13.19
CA MET A 60 13.04 5.81 13.29
C MET A 60 12.38 4.89 12.25
N TRP A 61 13.13 3.89 11.78
CA TRP A 61 12.59 2.83 10.94
C TRP A 61 11.81 1.81 11.78
N MET A 62 10.50 1.71 11.52
CA MET A 62 9.58 0.85 12.27
C MET A 62 9.21 -0.45 11.54
N GLY A 63 10.01 -0.86 10.55
CA GLY A 63 9.85 -2.11 9.83
C GLY A 63 9.07 -2.02 8.52
N GLY A 64 8.80 -3.18 7.92
CA GLY A 64 8.29 -3.33 6.57
C GLY A 64 9.38 -3.76 5.58
N MET A 65 9.05 -3.74 4.29
CA MET A 65 10.00 -4.09 3.25
C MET A 65 11.06 -3.00 3.11
N VAL A 66 12.33 -3.36 3.33
CA VAL A 66 13.47 -2.43 3.21
C VAL A 66 13.55 -1.90 1.76
N PRO A 67 13.55 -0.58 1.53
CA PRO A 67 13.68 0.00 0.19
C PRO A 67 15.01 -0.39 -0.49
N LEU A 68 15.04 -0.35 -1.82
CA LEU A 68 16.29 -0.49 -2.57
C LEU A 68 17.25 0.66 -2.18
N GLY A 69 18.55 0.41 -2.10
CA GLY A 69 19.51 1.45 -1.71
C GLY A 69 19.79 1.51 -0.21
N TYR A 70 19.04 0.76 0.60
CA TYR A 70 19.21 0.74 2.05
C TYR A 70 19.31 -0.68 2.62
N GLU A 71 19.94 -0.77 3.78
CA GLU A 71 19.95 -1.91 4.68
C GLU A 71 19.50 -1.46 6.07
N VAL A 72 18.89 -2.35 6.86
CA VAL A 72 18.49 -2.02 8.23
C VAL A 72 19.60 -2.44 9.18
N ARG A 73 20.13 -1.49 9.96
CA ARG A 73 21.03 -1.73 11.09
C ARG A 73 20.48 -0.98 12.30
N ASP A 74 20.30 -1.67 13.42
CA ASP A 74 19.83 -1.07 14.68
C ASP A 74 18.57 -0.18 14.54
N ARG A 75 17.60 -0.62 13.72
CA ARG A 75 16.34 0.11 13.43
C ARG A 75 16.56 1.46 12.74
N GLN A 76 17.67 1.60 12.03
CA GLN A 76 17.98 2.72 11.13
C GLN A 76 18.23 2.18 9.72
N LEU A 77 17.91 2.99 8.71
CA LEU A 77 18.24 2.69 7.32
C LEU A 77 19.63 3.25 7.04
N VAL A 78 20.56 2.37 6.66
CA VAL A 78 21.93 2.71 6.26
C VAL A 78 22.04 2.55 4.75
N VAL A 79 22.68 3.52 4.10
CA VAL A 79 22.84 3.52 2.64
C VAL A 79 23.77 2.39 2.21
N VAL A 80 23.35 1.63 1.20
CA VAL A 80 24.16 0.65 0.49
C VAL A 80 24.52 1.24 -0.85
N GLU A 81 25.75 1.75 -0.98
CA GLU A 81 26.14 2.61 -2.11
C GLU A 81 25.94 1.93 -3.48
N SER A 82 26.22 0.63 -3.60
CA SER A 82 26.01 -0.11 -4.85
C SER A 82 24.55 -0.13 -5.31
N GLU A 83 23.59 -0.18 -4.38
CA GLU A 83 22.17 -0.10 -4.69
C GLU A 83 21.69 1.36 -4.81
N ALA A 84 22.30 2.28 -4.06
CA ALA A 84 21.99 3.69 -4.08
C ALA A 84 22.26 4.32 -5.46
N VAL A 85 23.35 3.92 -6.13
CA VAL A 85 23.65 4.30 -7.52
C VAL A 85 22.48 3.93 -8.45
N THR A 86 21.95 2.72 -8.32
CA THR A 86 20.78 2.29 -9.12
C THR A 86 19.56 3.17 -8.84
N VAL A 87 19.32 3.52 -7.58
CA VAL A 87 18.22 4.42 -7.22
C VAL A 87 18.40 5.79 -7.86
N ARG A 88 19.57 6.44 -7.71
CA ARG A 88 19.84 7.75 -8.32
C ARG A 88 19.62 7.73 -9.83
N HIS A 89 20.17 6.71 -10.49
CA HIS A 89 19.98 6.50 -11.92
C HIS A 89 18.50 6.39 -12.32
N ILE A 90 17.67 5.65 -11.56
CA ILE A 90 16.22 5.54 -11.82
C ILE A 90 15.54 6.91 -11.75
N PHE A 91 15.88 7.75 -10.77
CA PHE A 91 15.29 9.09 -10.62
C PHE A 91 15.71 10.03 -11.75
N GLU A 92 17.00 10.05 -12.09
CA GLU A 92 17.54 10.85 -13.20
C GLU A 92 16.88 10.49 -14.52
N ARG A 93 16.85 9.19 -14.86
CA ARG A 93 16.23 8.70 -16.11
C ARG A 93 14.74 8.94 -16.15
N TYR A 94 14.04 8.87 -15.01
CA TYR A 94 12.63 9.24 -14.98
C TYR A 94 12.43 10.74 -15.28
N CYS A 95 13.25 11.61 -14.70
CA CYS A 95 13.21 13.05 -14.96
C CYS A 95 13.48 13.41 -16.42
N GLU A 96 14.28 12.61 -17.13
CA GLU A 96 14.57 12.80 -18.56
C GLU A 96 13.46 12.24 -19.46
N LEU A 97 12.98 11.02 -19.17
CA LEU A 97 11.99 10.34 -20.01
C LEU A 97 10.56 10.82 -19.75
N SER A 98 10.27 11.32 -18.54
CA SER A 98 8.93 11.68 -18.06
C SER A 98 7.88 10.56 -18.24
N SER A 99 8.29 9.30 -18.37
CA SER A 99 7.39 8.18 -18.66
C SER A 99 7.83 6.90 -17.98
N VAL A 100 7.00 6.40 -17.05
CA VAL A 100 7.27 5.14 -16.34
C VAL A 100 7.30 3.94 -17.30
N ARG A 101 6.58 4.00 -18.43
CA ARG A 101 6.64 2.94 -19.46
C ARG A 101 8.01 2.89 -20.11
N LEU A 102 8.52 4.03 -20.58
CA LEU A 102 9.83 4.13 -21.22
C LEU A 102 10.94 3.79 -20.23
N LEU A 103 10.84 4.29 -19.00
CA LEU A 103 11.76 3.95 -17.93
C LEU A 103 11.83 2.44 -17.71
N LYS A 104 10.68 1.77 -17.61
CA LYS A 104 10.63 0.31 -17.42
C LYS A 104 11.30 -0.45 -18.58
N GLU A 105 11.09 -0.01 -19.82
CA GLU A 105 11.71 -0.62 -21.01
C GLU A 105 13.23 -0.44 -21.02
N GLU A 106 13.72 0.71 -20.57
CA GLU A 106 15.14 0.99 -20.43
C GLU A 106 15.79 0.16 -19.31
N LEU A 107 15.19 0.14 -18.12
CA LEU A 107 15.68 -0.67 -16.99
C LEU A 107 15.71 -2.17 -17.31
N ASP A 108 14.73 -2.66 -18.08
CA ASP A 108 14.71 -4.05 -18.56
C ASP A 108 15.86 -4.33 -19.53
N ARG A 109 16.20 -3.37 -20.41
CA ARG A 109 17.32 -3.48 -21.36
C ARG A 109 18.67 -3.48 -20.64
N ASP A 110 18.80 -2.65 -19.62
CA ASP A 110 20.03 -2.53 -18.81
C ASP A 110 20.17 -3.66 -17.78
N GLY A 111 19.17 -4.54 -17.69
CA GLY A 111 19.17 -5.69 -16.79
C GLY A 111 19.03 -5.31 -15.30
N LEU A 112 18.55 -4.10 -14.99
CA LEU A 112 18.39 -3.61 -13.63
C LEU A 112 17.22 -4.32 -12.92
N ARG A 113 17.47 -4.79 -11.70
CA ARG A 113 16.53 -5.63 -10.95
C ARG A 113 16.19 -5.04 -9.59
N SER A 114 15.01 -5.38 -9.11
CA SER A 114 14.57 -5.09 -7.74
C SER A 114 15.46 -5.75 -6.69
N LYS A 115 15.60 -5.12 -5.52
CA LYS A 115 16.41 -5.61 -4.39
C LYS A 115 16.10 -7.08 -4.08
N LEU A 116 17.14 -7.92 -4.04
CA LEU A 116 17.04 -9.30 -3.58
C LEU A 116 16.98 -9.32 -2.05
N ARG A 117 16.04 -10.06 -1.49
CA ARG A 117 15.85 -10.22 -0.05
C ARG A 117 15.75 -11.70 0.28
N ILE A 118 16.42 -12.09 1.37
CA ILE A 118 16.41 -13.45 1.90
C ILE A 118 15.76 -13.37 3.28
N ALA A 119 14.64 -14.07 3.47
CA ALA A 119 13.98 -14.14 4.75
C ALA A 119 14.69 -15.15 5.67
N SER A 120 14.40 -15.09 6.98
CA SER A 120 14.97 -16.01 7.97
C SER A 120 14.67 -17.48 7.69
N ASN A 121 13.55 -17.77 7.03
CA ASN A 121 13.16 -19.12 6.59
C ASN A 121 13.82 -19.55 5.26
N GLY A 122 14.78 -18.79 4.73
CA GLY A 122 15.47 -19.08 3.47
C GLY A 122 14.69 -18.71 2.21
N SER A 123 13.44 -18.23 2.32
CA SER A 123 12.67 -17.81 1.14
C SER A 123 13.28 -16.55 0.51
N ARG A 124 13.32 -16.54 -0.83
CA ARG A 124 13.90 -15.45 -1.62
C ARG A 124 12.77 -14.61 -2.22
N SER A 125 12.89 -13.29 -2.13
CA SER A 125 11.98 -12.33 -2.75
C SER A 125 12.74 -11.21 -3.46
N GLY A 126 12.14 -10.62 -4.49
CA GLY A 126 12.81 -9.64 -5.33
C GLY A 126 13.78 -10.27 -6.34
N GLY A 127 14.77 -9.51 -6.81
CA GLY A 127 15.66 -9.95 -7.89
C GLY A 127 14.96 -10.07 -9.24
N LYS A 128 13.78 -9.46 -9.39
CA LYS A 128 12.97 -9.46 -10.62
C LYS A 128 13.07 -8.11 -11.33
N SER A 129 12.80 -8.08 -12.64
CA SER A 129 12.60 -6.85 -13.40
C SER A 129 11.51 -5.98 -12.76
N PHE A 130 11.62 -4.67 -12.93
CA PHE A 130 10.71 -3.73 -12.29
C PHE A 130 9.33 -3.74 -12.97
N ALA A 131 8.30 -4.04 -12.18
CA ALA A 131 6.93 -3.79 -12.60
C ALA A 131 6.63 -2.28 -12.57
N ARG A 132 5.77 -1.79 -13.46
CA ARG A 132 5.36 -0.37 -13.50
C ARG A 132 4.83 0.14 -12.15
N GLY A 133 3.98 -0.64 -11.48
CA GLY A 133 3.46 -0.29 -10.15
C GLY A 133 4.56 -0.20 -9.08
N ALA A 134 5.60 -1.02 -9.18
CA ALA A 134 6.75 -0.95 -8.27
C ALA A 134 7.57 0.32 -8.52
N LEU A 135 7.72 0.75 -9.78
CA LEU A 135 8.38 2.01 -10.13
C LEU A 135 7.60 3.21 -9.59
N TYR A 136 6.28 3.25 -9.74
CA TYR A 136 5.46 4.30 -9.11
C TYR A 136 5.61 4.34 -7.59
N THR A 137 5.67 3.16 -6.95
CA THR A 137 5.87 3.07 -5.50
C THR A 137 7.25 3.58 -5.10
N LEU A 138 8.29 3.24 -5.87
CA LEU A 138 9.66 3.69 -5.65
C LEU A 138 9.78 5.21 -5.83
N LEU A 139 9.29 5.74 -6.95
CA LEU A 139 9.37 7.17 -7.29
C LEU A 139 8.54 8.06 -6.34
N ARG A 140 7.56 7.52 -5.62
CA ARG A 140 6.74 8.23 -4.61
C ARG A 140 7.18 8.03 -3.17
N ASN A 141 8.13 7.13 -2.92
CA ASN A 141 8.62 6.84 -1.57
C ASN A 141 9.51 7.96 -0.97
N PRO A 142 9.04 8.75 0.01
CA PRO A 142 9.77 9.89 0.56
C PRO A 142 11.03 9.50 1.36
N ILE A 143 11.26 8.21 1.60
CA ILE A 143 12.49 7.71 2.23
C ILE A 143 13.72 8.12 1.41
N TYR A 144 13.63 8.20 0.09
CA TYR A 144 14.78 8.56 -0.74
C TYR A 144 15.27 10.00 -0.54
N VAL A 145 14.41 10.88 -0.03
CA VAL A 145 14.73 12.28 0.30
C VAL A 145 14.90 12.50 1.81
N GLY A 146 15.06 11.42 2.59
CA GLY A 146 15.31 11.50 4.02
C GLY A 146 14.05 11.60 4.89
N ASP A 147 12.85 11.46 4.31
CA ASP A 147 11.59 11.62 5.04
C ASP A 147 10.92 10.26 5.36
N VAL A 148 10.27 10.17 6.52
CA VAL A 148 9.47 9.00 6.95
C VAL A 148 7.99 9.37 6.95
N ARG A 149 7.19 8.62 6.20
CA ARG A 149 5.73 8.79 6.13
C ARG A 149 4.99 8.04 7.23
N HIS A 150 4.04 8.71 7.87
CA HIS A 150 3.05 8.09 8.73
C HIS A 150 1.67 8.73 8.50
N LYS A 151 0.75 7.94 7.95
CA LYS A 151 -0.54 8.43 7.41
C LYS A 151 -0.26 9.55 6.40
N ASP A 152 -0.86 10.72 6.58
CA ASP A 152 -0.73 11.88 5.69
C ASP A 152 0.45 12.79 6.08
N ALA A 153 1.13 12.50 7.19
CA ALA A 153 2.24 13.32 7.69
C ALA A 153 3.61 12.75 7.28
N HIS A 154 4.53 13.67 7.01
CA HIS A 154 5.95 13.39 6.71
C HIS A 154 6.80 13.94 7.86
N TYR A 155 7.77 13.15 8.31
CA TYR A 155 8.70 13.51 9.37
C TYR A 155 10.14 13.33 8.90
N PRO A 156 11.10 14.17 9.32
CA PRO A 156 12.51 13.94 9.06
C PRO A 156 12.93 12.56 9.60
N GLY A 157 13.49 11.74 8.72
CA GLY A 157 14.07 10.45 9.04
C GLY A 157 15.47 10.58 9.62
N LEU A 158 15.91 9.55 10.34
CA LEU A 158 17.28 9.46 10.85
C LEU A 158 18.27 8.96 9.79
N HIS A 159 17.78 8.50 8.64
CA HIS A 159 18.60 7.94 7.58
C HIS A 159 19.10 9.01 6.61
N GLN A 160 20.25 8.76 6.02
CA GLN A 160 20.82 9.65 5.01
C GLN A 160 19.99 9.57 3.71
N PRO A 161 19.63 10.70 3.07
CA PRO A 161 18.97 10.69 1.77
C PRO A 161 19.87 10.14 0.67
N ILE A 162 19.28 9.43 -0.30
CA ILE A 162 19.98 8.93 -1.49
C ILE A 162 19.83 9.90 -2.67
N VAL A 163 18.67 10.57 -2.74
CA VAL A 163 18.27 11.46 -3.84
C VAL A 163 18.21 12.90 -3.33
N GLU A 164 18.70 13.83 -4.13
CA GLU A 164 18.60 15.26 -3.83
C GLU A 164 17.13 15.72 -3.85
N ARG A 165 16.80 16.67 -2.97
CA ARG A 165 15.42 17.19 -2.87
C ARG A 165 14.92 17.79 -4.19
N SER A 166 15.77 18.50 -4.93
CA SER A 166 15.41 19.10 -6.22
C SER A 166 14.96 18.06 -7.27
N VAL A 167 15.70 16.95 -7.38
CA VAL A 167 15.37 15.82 -8.27
C VAL A 167 14.09 15.12 -7.82
N TRP A 168 13.92 14.96 -6.51
CA TRP A 168 12.72 14.40 -5.91
C TRP A 168 11.47 15.22 -6.23
N ASP A 169 11.54 16.52 -6.01
CA ASP A 169 10.43 17.45 -6.20
C ASP A 169 10.02 17.50 -7.67
N LYS A 170 10.99 17.61 -8.59
CA LYS A 170 10.75 17.49 -10.04
C LYS A 170 10.09 16.16 -10.41
N THR A 171 10.51 15.05 -9.80
CA THR A 171 9.89 13.74 -10.00
C THR A 171 8.43 13.74 -9.55
N GLN A 172 8.11 14.33 -8.39
CA GLN A 172 6.73 14.42 -7.91
C GLN A 172 5.87 15.31 -8.81
N GLU A 173 6.41 16.43 -9.30
CA GLU A 173 5.72 17.31 -10.25
C GLU A 173 5.36 16.56 -11.54
N LEU A 174 6.32 15.84 -12.13
CA LEU A 174 6.08 15.01 -13.32
C LEU A 174 5.03 13.93 -13.04
N LEU A 175 5.10 13.25 -11.89
CA LEU A 175 4.11 12.25 -11.50
C LEU A 175 2.71 12.85 -11.35
N CYS A 176 2.59 14.05 -10.78
CA CYS A 176 1.32 14.77 -10.60
C CYS A 176 0.77 15.31 -11.94
N ALA A 177 1.64 15.77 -12.83
CA ALA A 177 1.22 16.20 -14.18
C ALA A 177 0.72 15.01 -15.02
N HIS A 178 1.29 13.82 -14.79
CA HIS A 178 0.94 12.60 -15.52
C HIS A 178 -0.17 11.77 -14.85
N THR A 179 -0.56 12.09 -13.61
CA THR A 179 -1.84 11.61 -13.08
C THR A 179 -2.93 12.25 -13.92
N VAL A 180 -3.46 11.46 -14.85
CA VAL A 180 -4.59 11.82 -15.72
C VAL A 180 -5.68 12.40 -14.83
N ARG A 181 -5.78 13.74 -14.78
CA ARG A 181 -7.09 14.37 -14.65
C ARG A 181 -7.82 13.88 -15.87
N PHE A 182 -8.85 13.07 -15.65
CA PHE A 182 -9.70 12.59 -16.73
C PHE A 182 -10.48 13.80 -17.25
N ASP A 183 -9.82 14.67 -18.01
CA ASP A 183 -10.37 15.89 -18.60
C ASP A 183 -11.25 15.58 -19.82
N GLY A 184 -11.72 14.32 -19.92
CA GLY A 184 -12.67 13.90 -20.95
C GLY A 184 -12.15 14.00 -22.38
N LYS A 185 -10.85 14.28 -22.61
CA LYS A 185 -10.29 14.35 -23.97
C LYS A 185 -10.30 12.94 -24.58
N PRO A 186 -11.08 12.70 -25.64
CA PRO A 186 -11.21 11.38 -26.23
C PRO A 186 -9.89 10.98 -26.89
N THR A 187 -9.18 10.03 -26.31
CA THR A 187 -8.03 9.39 -26.95
C THR A 187 -8.55 8.20 -27.76
N GLY A 188 -9.05 8.45 -28.96
CA GLY A 188 -9.51 7.39 -29.86
C GLY A 188 -10.08 7.93 -31.18
N LEU A 189 -9.93 7.15 -32.26
CA LEU A 189 -10.46 7.47 -33.60
C LEU A 189 -11.99 7.68 -33.65
N MET A 190 -12.72 7.27 -32.61
CA MET A 190 -14.15 7.57 -32.45
C MET A 190 -14.44 8.01 -31.02
N PRO A 191 -14.58 9.32 -30.77
CA PRO A 191 -15.01 9.81 -29.47
C PRO A 191 -16.39 9.25 -29.13
N SER A 192 -16.57 8.73 -27.92
CA SER A 192 -17.89 8.47 -27.37
C SER A 192 -18.64 9.80 -27.27
N PRO A 193 -19.78 10.00 -27.93
CA PRO A 193 -20.36 11.33 -28.20
C PRO A 193 -20.79 12.10 -26.95
N LEU A 194 -20.98 11.41 -25.83
CA LEU A 194 -21.48 11.97 -24.58
C LEU A 194 -20.44 11.90 -23.45
N ILE A 195 -19.16 11.64 -23.79
CA ILE A 195 -18.08 11.67 -22.80
C ILE A 195 -18.01 13.05 -22.13
N GLY A 196 -18.04 13.07 -20.79
CA GLY A 196 -18.02 14.31 -19.99
C GLY A 196 -19.33 15.11 -19.99
N LYS A 197 -20.40 14.63 -20.63
CA LYS A 197 -21.72 15.30 -20.67
C LYS A 197 -22.79 14.64 -19.82
N LEU A 198 -22.60 13.37 -19.47
CA LEU A 198 -23.57 12.58 -18.73
C LEU A 198 -23.18 12.52 -17.24
N PHE A 199 -24.17 12.76 -16.40
CA PHE A 199 -24.08 12.69 -14.94
C PHE A 199 -25.22 11.81 -14.42
N ASP A 200 -25.01 11.12 -13.31
CA ASP A 200 -26.08 10.41 -12.60
C ASP A 200 -26.85 11.34 -11.66
N ASP A 201 -27.79 10.77 -10.90
CA ASP A 201 -28.64 11.46 -9.93
C ASP A 201 -27.86 12.05 -8.73
N GLN A 202 -26.63 11.56 -8.49
CA GLN A 202 -25.72 12.03 -7.44
C GLN A 202 -24.71 13.06 -7.98
N GLY A 203 -24.78 13.41 -9.27
CA GLY A 203 -23.86 14.35 -9.92
C GLY A 203 -22.51 13.74 -10.30
N GLU A 204 -22.37 12.41 -10.22
CA GLU A 204 -21.16 11.70 -10.62
C GLU A 204 -21.12 11.46 -12.13
N ARG A 205 -19.92 11.50 -12.73
CA ARG A 205 -19.75 11.42 -14.18
C ARG A 205 -19.92 9.99 -14.71
N LEU A 206 -20.80 9.84 -15.69
CA LEU A 206 -20.99 8.60 -16.44
C LEU A 206 -19.83 8.37 -17.43
N THR A 207 -19.13 7.23 -17.29
CA THR A 207 -17.97 6.86 -18.11
C THR A 207 -18.37 5.89 -19.23
N PRO A 208 -17.93 6.09 -20.49
CA PRO A 208 -18.23 5.16 -21.57
C PRO A 208 -17.55 3.81 -21.34
N SER A 209 -18.33 2.73 -21.42
CA SER A 209 -17.91 1.34 -21.32
C SER A 209 -18.47 0.53 -22.49
N HIS A 210 -18.00 -0.71 -22.64
CA HIS A 210 -18.48 -1.60 -23.68
C HIS A 210 -18.40 -3.07 -23.30
N ALA A 211 -19.30 -3.87 -23.85
CA ALA A 211 -19.28 -5.33 -23.82
C ALA A 211 -19.27 -5.88 -25.25
N VAL A 212 -18.65 -7.04 -25.44
CA VAL A 212 -18.60 -7.74 -26.74
C VAL A 212 -19.29 -9.09 -26.58
N LYS A 213 -20.27 -9.38 -27.43
CA LYS A 213 -20.92 -10.70 -27.51
C LYS A 213 -20.95 -11.14 -28.97
N GLY A 214 -20.21 -12.21 -29.27
CA GLY A 214 -19.97 -12.64 -30.66
C GLY A 214 -19.29 -11.53 -31.48
N ASN A 215 -19.83 -11.24 -32.67
CA ASN A 215 -19.33 -10.17 -33.55
C ASN A 215 -19.94 -8.78 -33.26
N ARG A 216 -20.69 -8.61 -32.16
CA ARG A 216 -21.39 -7.35 -31.84
C ARG A 216 -20.80 -6.68 -30.61
N ARG A 217 -20.49 -5.38 -30.74
CA ARG A 217 -20.02 -4.50 -29.64
C ARG A 217 -21.19 -3.65 -29.14
N TYR A 218 -21.48 -3.76 -27.86
CA TYR A 218 -22.47 -2.95 -27.14
C TYR A 218 -21.75 -1.84 -26.40
N ARG A 219 -22.09 -0.59 -26.67
CA ARG A 219 -21.51 0.58 -25.97
C ARG A 219 -22.57 1.15 -25.03
N TYR A 220 -22.19 1.42 -23.80
CA TYR A 220 -23.07 1.96 -22.77
C TYR A 220 -22.27 2.89 -21.86
N TYR A 221 -22.95 3.69 -21.03
CA TYR A 221 -22.31 4.55 -20.05
C TYR A 221 -22.61 4.02 -18.65
N VAL A 222 -21.59 3.95 -17.79
CA VAL A 222 -21.71 3.45 -16.41
C VAL A 222 -21.28 4.50 -15.42
N SER A 223 -22.03 4.61 -14.31
CA SER A 223 -21.58 5.40 -13.17
C SER A 223 -20.49 4.60 -12.46
N GLN A 224 -19.43 5.28 -12.01
CA GLN A 224 -18.41 4.67 -11.18
C GLN A 224 -18.96 4.60 -9.76
N PHE A 225 -19.81 3.62 -9.49
CA PHE A 225 -20.27 3.35 -8.13
C PHE A 225 -19.04 2.92 -7.31
N ASN A 226 -18.51 3.85 -6.51
CA ASN A 226 -17.52 3.58 -5.49
C ASN A 226 -18.24 2.88 -4.32
N GLU A 227 -18.43 1.57 -4.41
CA GLU A 227 -18.70 0.76 -3.21
C GLU A 227 -17.45 0.77 -2.32
N GLY A 228 -17.41 1.69 -1.35
CA GLY A 228 -16.33 1.71 -0.38
C GLY A 228 -16.11 3.02 0.36
N ARG A 229 -17.16 3.60 0.96
CA ARG A 229 -17.06 4.49 2.13
C ARG A 229 -18.30 4.32 3.00
N GLN A 230 -18.25 3.35 3.90
CA GLN A 230 -18.85 3.44 5.23
C GLN A 230 -17.70 3.63 6.22
#